data_AF-A0A914P254-F1
#
_entry.id   AF-A0A914P254-F1
#
_cell.length_a   1.000
_cell.length_b   1.000
_cell.length_c   1.000
_cell.angle_alpha   90.00
_cell.angle_beta   90.00
_cell.angle_gamma   90.00
#
_symmetry.space_group_name_H-M   'P 1'
#
loop_
_entity.id
_entity.type
_entity.pdbx_description
1 polymer ?
#
loop_
_entity_poly.entity_id
_entity_poly.type
_entity_poly.pdbx_seq_one_letter_code
_entity_poly.pdbx_strand_id
1 'polypeptide(L)'
;MPSNSSTKFPKKFSKEIYPCHKHFSNRLKQTLAVLFSLWTLIVAPFCIISILLLFGFYSLLWPFAGLYLVWYLYDLKQPCRGSRPSEYVKNWHIWRHIVNYFPIEIHKTAEIPPTQNYIFSAHPHGILGSSSMLLFSSNAHNTTKIISWH
;
A
#
# COMPACT_ATOMS: atom_id res chain seq x y z
N MET A 1 -50.93 -26.05 -27.68
CA MET A 1 -50.46 -25.91 -26.28
C MET A 1 -49.00 -25.51 -26.32
N PRO A 2 -48.61 -24.29 -25.90
CA PRO A 2 -47.24 -23.82 -26.01
C PRO A 2 -46.37 -24.38 -24.88
N SER A 3 -45.20 -24.89 -25.24
CA SER A 3 -44.16 -25.40 -24.35
C SER A 3 -43.42 -24.27 -23.64
N ASN A 4 -43.36 -24.34 -22.31
CA ASN A 4 -42.63 -23.43 -21.43
C ASN A 4 -41.16 -23.22 -21.88
N SER A 5 -40.83 -22.02 -22.34
CA SER A 5 -39.46 -21.55 -22.50
C SER A 5 -38.97 -20.99 -21.16
N SER A 6 -38.24 -21.83 -20.41
CA SER A 6 -37.51 -21.39 -19.22
C SER A 6 -36.44 -20.39 -19.63
N THR A 7 -36.69 -19.11 -19.36
CA THR A 7 -35.73 -18.02 -19.52
C THR A 7 -34.56 -18.24 -18.56
N LYS A 8 -33.40 -18.64 -19.10
CA LYS A 8 -32.14 -18.67 -18.35
C LYS A 8 -31.72 -17.23 -18.04
N PHE A 9 -31.87 -16.83 -16.78
CA PHE A 9 -31.29 -15.60 -16.27
C PHE A 9 -29.76 -15.61 -16.46
N PRO A 10 -29.13 -14.48 -16.86
CA PRO A 10 -27.69 -14.40 -17.03
C PRO A 10 -26.97 -14.62 -15.67
N LYS A 11 -26.05 -15.58 -15.62
CA LYS A 11 -25.23 -15.96 -14.45
C LYS A 11 -24.40 -14.82 -13.82
N LYS A 12 -24.43 -13.62 -14.39
CA LYS A 12 -23.64 -12.46 -13.95
C LYS A 12 -24.25 -11.74 -12.73
N PHE A 13 -25.50 -12.05 -12.37
CA PHE A 13 -26.23 -11.40 -11.28
C PHE A 13 -26.41 -12.30 -10.04
N SER A 14 -25.65 -13.39 -9.91
CA SER A 14 -25.47 -14.04 -8.61
C SER A 14 -24.43 -13.24 -7.82
N LYS A 15 -24.83 -12.10 -7.25
CA LYS A 15 -24.10 -11.56 -6.09
C LYS A 15 -24.06 -12.70 -5.08
N GLU A 16 -22.88 -13.24 -4.81
CA GLU A 16 -22.66 -14.11 -3.65
C GLU A 16 -23.33 -13.42 -2.45
N ILE A 17 -24.39 -14.01 -1.92
CA ILE A 17 -25.05 -13.54 -0.71
C ILE A 17 -24.08 -13.89 0.42
N TYR A 18 -23.09 -13.02 0.66
CA TYR A 18 -22.21 -13.17 1.79
C TYR A 18 -23.06 -13.06 3.06
N PRO A 19 -22.95 -13.99 4.02
CA PRO A 19 -23.70 -13.87 5.27
C PRO A 19 -23.35 -12.54 5.92
N CYS A 20 -24.37 -11.76 6.27
CA CYS A 20 -24.26 -10.36 6.71
C CYS A 20 -23.18 -10.15 7.80
N HIS A 21 -23.08 -11.09 8.75
CA HIS A 21 -22.04 -11.07 9.80
C HIS A 21 -20.61 -11.20 9.26
N LYS A 22 -20.37 -12.05 8.25
CA LYS A 22 -19.03 -12.16 7.62
C LYS A 22 -18.70 -10.90 6.81
N HIS A 23 -19.70 -10.32 6.14
CA HIS A 23 -19.51 -9.05 5.43
C HIS A 23 -19.10 -7.94 6.42
N PHE A 24 -19.82 -7.77 7.54
CA PHE A 24 -19.48 -6.79 8.57
C PHE A 24 -18.10 -7.02 9.19
N SER A 25 -17.76 -8.25 9.58
CA SER A 25 -16.45 -8.59 10.14
C SER A 25 -15.30 -8.27 9.18
N ASN A 26 -15.48 -8.53 7.89
CA ASN A 26 -14.47 -8.22 6.87
C ASN A 26 -14.32 -6.71 6.69
N ARG A 27 -15.43 -5.95 6.67
CA ARG A 27 -15.39 -4.48 6.60
C ARG A 27 -14.72 -3.88 7.84
N LEU A 28 -14.98 -4.40 9.04
CA LEU A 28 -14.32 -3.95 10.26
C LEU A 28 -12.80 -4.13 10.19
N LYS A 29 -12.31 -5.31 9.75
CA LYS A 29 -10.87 -5.57 9.58
C LYS A 29 -10.24 -4.61 8.57
N GLN A 30 -10.93 -4.31 7.48
CA GLN A 30 -10.47 -3.37 6.47
C GLN A 30 -10.40 -1.94 7.02
N THR A 31 -11.44 -1.48 7.72
CA THR A 31 -11.45 -0.15 8.38
C THR A 31 -10.33 -0.04 9.42
N LEU A 32 -10.14 -1.07 10.26
CA LEU A 32 -9.06 -1.11 11.24
C LEU A 32 -7.67 -1.05 10.59
N ALA A 33 -7.47 -1.77 9.48
CA ALA A 33 -6.20 -1.73 8.75
C ALA A 33 -5.90 -0.32 8.18
N VAL A 34 -6.92 0.37 7.66
CA VAL A 34 -6.80 1.76 7.18
C VAL A 34 -6.51 2.71 8.34
N LEU A 35 -7.28 2.63 9.43
CA LEU A 35 -7.06 3.47 10.61
C LEU A 35 -5.68 3.26 11.22
N PHE A 36 -5.23 2.01 11.35
CA PHE A 36 -3.89 1.68 11.82
C PHE A 36 -2.81 2.27 10.90
N SER A 37 -3.00 2.20 9.59
CA SER A 37 -2.03 2.75 8.63
C SER A 37 -1.96 4.28 8.68
N LEU A 38 -3.11 4.95 8.81
CA LEU A 38 -3.17 6.41 8.96
C LEU A 38 -2.56 6.85 10.29
N TRP A 39 -2.88 6.14 11.38
CA TRP A 39 -2.28 6.39 12.69
C TRP A 39 -0.76 6.22 12.65
N THR A 40 -0.27 5.16 11.99
CA THR A 40 1.18 4.92 11.86
C THR A 40 1.86 6.02 11.04
N LEU A 41 1.23 6.49 9.96
CA LEU A 41 1.82 7.52 9.12
C LEU A 41 1.85 8.89 9.81
N ILE A 42 0.79 9.24 10.54
CA ILE A 42 0.66 10.57 11.16
C ILE A 42 1.29 10.58 12.56
N VAL A 43 0.93 9.65 13.44
CA VAL A 43 1.27 9.72 14.87
C VAL A 43 2.64 9.14 15.19
N ALA A 44 3.02 8.02 14.56
CA ALA A 44 4.31 7.38 14.84
C ALA A 44 5.54 8.29 14.66
N PRO A 45 5.67 9.14 13.61
CA PRO A 45 6.83 10.00 13.49
C PRO A 45 6.93 11.02 14.63
N PHE A 46 5.81 11.61 15.07
CA PHE A 46 5.81 12.52 16.22
C PHE A 46 6.18 11.81 17.52
N CYS A 47 5.68 10.59 17.73
CA CYS A 47 6.05 9.78 18.90
C CYS A 47 7.55 9.43 18.89
N ILE A 48 8.09 8.99 17.76
CA ILE A 48 9.51 8.64 17.63
C ILE A 48 10.39 9.88 17.88
N ILE A 49 10.08 11.02 17.26
CA ILE A 49 10.82 12.27 17.46
C ILE A 49 10.76 12.70 18.92
N SER A 50 9.59 12.65 19.55
CA SER A 50 9.42 13.00 20.97
C SER A 50 10.25 12.10 21.88
N ILE A 51 10.25 10.79 21.66
CA ILE A 51 11.10 9.83 22.39
C ILE A 51 12.57 10.15 22.17
N LEU A 52 13.00 10.39 20.93
CA LEU A 52 14.39 10.75 20.62
C LEU A 52 14.82 12.05 21.29
N LEU A 53 13.95 13.05 21.38
CA LEU A 53 14.25 14.31 22.06
C LEU A 53 14.29 14.15 23.58
N LEU A 54 13.35 13.41 24.17
CA LEU A 54 13.29 13.18 25.62
C LEU A 54 14.44 12.31 26.13
N PHE A 55 14.78 11.24 25.41
CA PHE A 55 15.81 10.28 25.83
C PHE A 55 17.19 10.55 25.23
N GLY A 56 17.28 11.23 24.07
CA GLY A 56 18.55 11.54 23.41
C GLY A 56 19.37 12.63 24.10
N PHE A 57 18.71 13.54 24.83
CA PHE A 57 19.40 14.55 25.65
C PHE A 57 19.82 14.03 27.04
N TYR A 58 19.18 12.98 27.56
CA TYR A 58 19.32 12.57 28.96
C TYR A 58 19.98 11.18 29.17
N SER A 59 20.17 10.36 28.13
CA SER A 59 20.55 8.94 28.28
C SER A 59 21.71 8.49 27.37
N LEU A 60 22.32 7.35 27.73
CA LEU A 60 23.41 6.58 27.07
C LEU A 60 23.16 6.17 25.59
N LEU A 61 22.14 6.71 24.93
CA LEU A 61 21.76 6.39 23.54
C LEU A 61 22.54 7.19 22.48
N TRP A 62 23.29 8.21 22.90
CA TRP A 62 24.16 9.02 22.04
C TRP A 62 25.11 8.22 21.11
N PRO A 63 25.80 7.15 21.55
CA PRO A 63 26.60 6.32 20.66
C PRO A 63 25.79 5.62 19.55
N PHE A 64 24.54 5.21 19.83
CA PHE A 64 23.66 4.65 18.80
C PHE A 64 23.22 5.71 17.79
N ALA A 65 22.94 6.93 18.26
CA ALA A 65 22.66 8.06 17.38
C ALA A 65 23.87 8.40 16.50
N GLY A 66 25.08 8.38 17.05
CA GLY A 66 26.33 8.57 16.31
C GLY A 66 26.57 7.47 15.27
N LEU A 67 26.37 6.20 15.63
CA LEU A 67 26.49 5.07 14.71
C LEU A 67 25.48 5.16 13.55
N TYR A 68 24.23 5.53 13.88
CA TYR A 68 23.20 5.76 12.86
C TYR A 68 23.55 6.93 11.95
N LEU A 69 24.11 8.02 12.49
CA LEU A 69 24.57 9.16 11.68
C LEU A 69 25.69 8.76 10.72
N VAL A 70 26.67 7.97 11.17
CA VAL A 70 27.75 7.46 10.30
C VAL A 70 27.18 6.58 9.19
N TRP A 71 26.26 5.67 9.53
CA TRP A 71 25.57 4.85 8.54
C TRP A 71 24.78 5.70 7.55
N TYR A 72 24.05 6.71 8.03
CA TYR A 72 23.28 7.65 7.21
C TYR A 72 24.18 8.43 6.24
N LEU A 73 25.32 8.95 6.71
CA LEU A 73 26.30 9.64 5.85
C LEU A 73 26.88 8.73 4.77
N TYR A 74 27.12 7.45 5.08
CA TYR A 74 27.52 6.45 4.09
C TYR A 74 26.39 6.16 3.08
N ASP A 75 25.15 6.09 3.57
CA ASP A 75 23.96 5.78 2.76
C ASP A 75 23.48 6.97 1.91
N LEU A 76 23.95 8.20 2.14
CA LEU A 76 23.64 9.39 1.32
C LEU A 76 23.91 9.20 -0.18
N LYS A 77 24.78 8.25 -0.57
CA LYS A 77 25.07 7.92 -1.97
C LYS A 77 24.13 6.86 -2.57
N GLN A 78 23.28 6.22 -1.76
CA GLN A 78 22.30 5.24 -2.24
C GLN A 78 21.20 5.79 -3.15
N PRO A 79 20.70 7.04 -3.02
CA PRO A 79 19.66 7.55 -3.90
C PRO A 79 20.03 7.48 -5.39
N CYS A 80 21.33 7.57 -5.73
CA CYS A 80 21.83 7.44 -7.10
C CYS A 80 21.86 6.01 -7.64
N ARG A 81 21.72 5.00 -6.77
CA ARG A 81 21.78 3.56 -7.11
C ARG A 81 20.39 2.91 -7.18
N GLY A 82 19.32 3.69 -7.00
CA GLY A 82 17.94 3.21 -7.02
C GLY A 82 17.45 2.75 -5.64
N SER A 83 16.15 2.47 -5.58
CA SER A 83 15.48 2.02 -4.35
C SER A 83 15.87 0.57 -3.99
N ARG A 84 15.80 0.23 -2.70
CA ARG A 84 15.95 -1.14 -2.18
C ARG A 84 14.60 -1.66 -1.70
N PRO A 85 13.71 -2.12 -2.61
CA PRO A 85 12.42 -2.65 -2.20
C PRO A 85 12.61 -3.96 -1.41
N SER A 86 12.04 -4.02 -0.20
CA SER A 86 11.93 -5.28 0.53
C SER A 86 10.69 -6.03 0.09
N GLU A 87 10.88 -7.15 -0.60
CA GLU A 87 9.79 -7.98 -1.09
C GLU A 87 8.92 -8.54 0.04
N TYR A 88 9.50 -8.73 1.23
CA TYR A 88 8.76 -9.13 2.43
C TYR A 88 7.73 -8.06 2.83
N VAL A 89 8.17 -6.80 2.92
CA VAL A 89 7.31 -5.67 3.31
C VAL A 89 6.25 -5.42 2.25
N LYS A 90 6.60 -5.52 0.96
CA LYS A 90 5.65 -5.37 -0.16
C LYS A 90 4.54 -6.42 -0.14
N ASN A 91 4.78 -7.61 0.43
CA ASN A 91 3.86 -8.74 0.46
C ASN A 91 3.03 -8.87 1.76
N TRP A 92 3.13 -7.91 2.69
CA TRP A 92 2.38 -7.93 3.95
C TRP A 92 0.86 -8.00 3.73
N HIS A 93 0.19 -8.78 4.59
CA HIS A 93 -1.26 -8.99 4.54
C HIS A 93 -2.07 -7.70 4.73
N ILE A 94 -1.52 -6.72 5.46
CA ILE A 94 -2.21 -5.46 5.72
C ILE A 94 -2.52 -4.69 4.44
N TRP A 95 -1.64 -4.75 3.44
CA TRP A 95 -1.85 -4.11 2.14
C TRP A 95 -3.06 -4.67 1.40
N ARG A 96 -3.29 -5.99 1.50
CA ARG A 96 -4.49 -6.63 0.92
C ARG A 96 -5.78 -6.10 1.56
N HIS A 97 -5.77 -5.87 2.88
CA HIS A 97 -6.94 -5.33 3.57
C HIS A 97 -7.25 -3.88 3.18
N ILE A 98 -6.22 -3.06 2.99
CA ILE A 98 -6.38 -1.65 2.61
C ILE A 98 -6.87 -1.51 1.16
N VAL A 99 -6.29 -2.29 0.24
CA VAL A 99 -6.71 -2.31 -1.18
C VAL A 99 -8.14 -2.85 -1.34
N ASN A 100 -8.58 -3.78 -0.50
CA ASN A 100 -9.97 -4.25 -0.53
C ASN A 100 -10.96 -3.24 0.08
N TYR A 101 -10.48 -2.27 0.87
CA TYR A 101 -11.29 -1.18 1.43
C TYR A 101 -11.52 -0.08 0.40
N PHE A 102 -10.44 0.40 -0.23
CA PHE A 102 -10.47 1.32 -1.35
C PHE A 102 -10.15 0.51 -2.61
N PRO A 103 -11.15 0.08 -3.40
CA PRO A 103 -10.90 -0.64 -4.64
C PRO A 103 -10.23 0.32 -5.63
N ILE A 104 -8.92 0.43 -5.51
CA ILE A 104 -8.03 1.07 -6.46
C ILE A 104 -8.00 0.11 -7.64
N GLU A 105 -8.15 0.61 -8.86
CA GLU A 105 -7.96 -0.18 -10.08
C GLU A 105 -7.02 0.59 -11.00
N ILE A 106 -6.00 -0.09 -11.54
CA ILE A 106 -5.15 0.50 -12.58
C ILE A 106 -5.64 -0.01 -13.92
N HIS A 107 -6.00 0.93 -14.78
CA HIS A 107 -6.30 0.66 -16.18
C HIS A 107 -5.09 1.12 -17.00
N LYS A 108 -4.48 0.18 -17.73
CA LYS A 108 -3.37 0.48 -18.63
C LYS A 108 -3.93 1.09 -19.92
N THR A 109 -3.76 2.40 -20.10
CA THR A 109 -4.28 3.11 -21.29
C THR A 109 -3.38 2.96 -22.51
N ALA A 110 -2.08 2.75 -22.33
CA ALA A 110 -1.11 2.60 -23.40
C ALA A 110 0.00 1.60 -23.01
N GLU A 111 0.66 1.01 -24.00
CA GLU A 111 1.84 0.19 -23.77
C GLU A 111 3.04 1.07 -23.45
N ILE A 112 3.66 0.79 -22.29
CA ILE A 112 4.84 1.48 -21.78
C ILE A 112 6.03 0.57 -22.06
N PRO A 113 6.85 0.82 -23.10
CA PRO A 113 8.04 0.03 -23.36
C PRO A 113 9.08 0.20 -22.24
N PRO A 114 9.74 -0.87 -21.76
CA PRO A 114 10.65 -0.81 -20.61
C PRO A 114 11.98 -0.08 -20.90
N THR A 115 12.23 0.30 -22.15
CA THR A 115 13.49 0.88 -22.62
C THR A 115 13.62 2.38 -22.37
N GLN A 116 12.57 3.03 -21.87
CA GLN A 116 12.52 4.48 -21.68
C GLN A 116 12.22 4.84 -20.22
N ASN A 117 12.69 6.03 -19.81
CA ASN A 117 12.43 6.55 -18.47
C ASN A 117 11.05 7.23 -18.44
N TYR A 118 10.18 6.80 -17.54
CA TYR A 118 8.84 7.37 -17.36
C TYR A 118 8.72 8.07 -16.01
N ILE A 119 8.07 9.24 -16.01
CA ILE A 119 7.67 9.93 -14.80
C ILE A 119 6.17 9.73 -14.63
N PHE A 120 5.78 9.09 -13.53
CA PHE A 120 4.37 8.99 -13.15
C PHE A 120 3.99 10.18 -12.27
N SER A 121 3.13 11.04 -12.77
CA SER A 121 2.48 12.06 -11.95
C SER A 121 1.24 11.46 -11.30
N ALA A 122 1.23 11.42 -9.97
CA ALA A 122 0.03 11.12 -9.21
C ALA A 122 -0.52 12.43 -8.64
N HIS A 123 -1.80 12.70 -8.86
CA HIS A 123 -2.46 13.85 -8.26
C HIS A 123 -3.18 13.42 -6.97
N PRO A 124 -2.66 13.78 -5.79
CA PRO A 124 -3.21 13.31 -4.53
C PRO A 124 -4.44 14.15 -4.14
N HIS A 125 -5.61 13.82 -4.69
CA HIS A 125 -6.88 14.30 -4.13
C HIS A 125 -7.33 13.50 -2.88
N GLY A 126 -6.58 12.45 -2.51
CA GLY A 126 -6.83 11.61 -1.33
C GLY A 126 -5.89 11.92 -0.17
N ILE A 127 -6.24 11.39 1.02
CA ILE A 127 -5.78 11.85 2.33
C ILE A 127 -4.27 12.07 2.47
N LEU A 128 -3.39 11.29 1.82
CA LEU A 128 -1.92 11.48 1.81
C LEU A 128 -1.20 10.79 0.61
N GLY A 129 -1.78 10.76 -0.60
CA GLY A 129 -1.19 10.01 -1.73
C GLY A 129 -1.06 8.49 -1.47
N SER A 130 -1.83 7.99 -0.50
CA SER A 130 -1.83 6.59 -0.07
C SER A 130 -2.19 5.63 -1.19
N SER A 131 -3.03 6.04 -2.15
CA SER A 131 -3.35 5.25 -3.34
C SER A 131 -2.10 4.93 -4.16
N SER A 132 -1.27 5.93 -4.44
CA SER A 132 -0.03 5.78 -5.20
C SER A 132 1.01 4.97 -4.42
N MET A 133 1.11 5.20 -3.11
CA MET A 133 1.96 4.40 -2.24
C MET A 133 1.54 2.92 -2.26
N LEU A 134 0.25 2.62 -2.10
CA LEU A 134 -0.26 1.24 -2.14
C LEU A 134 -0.01 0.59 -3.50
N LEU A 135 -0.06 1.37 -4.58
CA LEU A 135 0.13 0.93 -5.95
C LEU A 135 1.57 0.49 -6.23
N PHE A 136 2.53 1.32 -5.84
CA PHE A 136 3.94 1.13 -6.20
C PHE A 136 4.75 0.46 -5.07
N SER A 137 4.33 0.63 -3.82
CA SER A 137 5.05 0.13 -2.64
C SER A 137 4.50 -1.19 -2.11
N SER A 138 3.40 -1.71 -2.68
CA SER A 138 2.85 -3.01 -2.30
C SER A 138 2.58 -3.88 -3.52
N ASN A 139 2.68 -5.20 -3.36
CA ASN A 139 2.31 -6.16 -4.41
C ASN A 139 0.83 -6.56 -4.33
N ALA A 140 0.05 -5.95 -3.43
CA ALA A 140 -1.36 -6.33 -3.22
C ALA A 140 -2.20 -6.17 -4.50
N HIS A 141 -1.77 -5.33 -5.44
CA HIS A 141 -2.46 -5.05 -6.69
C HIS A 141 -1.78 -5.64 -7.94
N ASN A 142 -0.79 -6.54 -7.76
CA ASN A 142 -0.02 -7.17 -8.86
C ASN A 142 0.46 -6.16 -9.93
N THR A 143 0.84 -4.96 -9.50
CA THR A 143 1.21 -3.86 -10.40
C THR A 143 2.43 -4.18 -11.25
N THR A 144 3.30 -5.06 -10.76
CA THR A 144 4.44 -5.64 -11.50
C THR A 144 4.05 -6.43 -12.74
N LYS A 145 2.83 -6.98 -12.80
CA LYS A 145 2.31 -7.64 -14.01
C LYS A 145 1.75 -6.65 -15.02
N ILE A 146 1.22 -5.52 -14.55
CA ILE A 146 0.61 -4.48 -15.39
C ILE A 146 1.71 -3.59 -16.01
N ILE A 147 2.67 -3.22 -15.18
CA ILE A 147 3.85 -2.44 -15.52
C ILE A 147 5.04 -3.40 -15.41
N SER A 148 5.29 -4.12 -16.50
CA SER A 148 6.42 -5.03 -16.63
C SER A 148 7.72 -4.22 -16.69
N TRP A 149 8.51 -4.29 -15.61
CA TRP A 149 9.81 -3.62 -15.49
C TRP A 149 10.99 -4.48 -15.97
N HIS A 150 10.75 -5.38 -16.93
CA HIS A 150 11.70 -6.41 -17.35
C HIS A 150 12.50 -6.04 -18.61
#